data_AF-A0A2V7S6H7-F1
#
_entry.id   AF-A0A2V7S6H7-F1
#
_cell.length_a   1.000
_cell.length_b   1.000
_cell.length_c   1.000
_cell.angle_alpha   90.00
_cell.angle_beta   90.00
_cell.angle_gamma   90.00
#
_symmetry.space_group_name_H-M   'P 1'
#
loop_
_entity.id
_entity.type
_entity.pdbx_description
1 polymer ?
#
loop_
_entity_poly.entity_id
_entity_poly.type
_entity_poly.pdbx_seq_one_letter_code
_entity_poly.pdbx_strand_id
1 'polypeptide(L)'
;MKWVTRRNIRVNRTATAWLIRRFIDPGAAFLFVEPEQVAEVQRREGATGFDAPGATYPHIDGAGRCSFEALVEEYRRDDAALRALARIVRGADFPDQIDLTPESAGLRAISQGFPL
;
A
#
# COMPACT_ATOMS: atom_id res chain seq x y z
N MET A 1 -4.30 -0.54 15.96
CA MET A 1 -3.80 0.83 15.63
C MET A 1 -4.68 1.44 14.54
N LYS A 2 -4.73 2.77 14.41
CA LYS A 2 -5.44 3.44 13.30
C LYS A 2 -4.48 3.66 12.12
N TRP A 3 -4.98 3.42 10.92
CA TRP A 3 -4.27 3.65 9.66
C TRP A 3 -5.13 4.54 8.76
N VAL A 4 -4.50 5.35 7.92
CA VAL A 4 -5.22 6.25 7.00
C VAL A 4 -4.65 6.17 5.59
N THR A 5 -5.53 6.14 4.59
CA THR A 5 -5.14 6.22 3.18
C THR A 5 -6.23 6.93 2.38
N ARG A 6 -5.97 7.16 1.10
CA ARG A 6 -6.94 7.79 0.20
C ARG A 6 -8.06 6.82 -0.21
N ARG A 7 -9.26 7.36 -0.42
CA ARG A 7 -10.42 6.63 -0.99
C ARG A 7 -10.15 6.11 -2.41
N ASN A 8 -11.10 5.37 -2.97
CA ASN A 8 -11.02 4.73 -4.29
C ASN A 8 -9.85 3.75 -4.40
N ILE A 9 -9.86 2.71 -3.56
CA ILE A 9 -8.74 1.78 -3.36
C ILE A 9 -8.32 1.12 -4.69
N ARG A 10 -7.01 1.14 -4.97
CA ARG A 10 -6.34 0.48 -6.11
C ARG A 10 -5.31 -0.52 -5.57
N VAL A 11 -4.48 -1.08 -6.46
CA VAL A 11 -3.56 -2.19 -6.18
C VAL A 11 -2.79 -2.01 -4.87
N ASN A 12 -1.93 -0.99 -4.76
CA ASN A 12 -1.08 -0.84 -3.58
C ASN A 12 -1.87 -0.59 -2.29
N ARG A 13 -3.02 0.11 -2.34
CA ARG A 13 -3.84 0.36 -1.15
C ARG A 13 -4.52 -0.90 -0.63
N THR A 14 -5.09 -1.71 -1.54
CA THR A 14 -5.71 -2.99 -1.16
C THR A 14 -4.66 -3.93 -0.60
N ALA A 15 -3.52 -4.08 -1.30
CA ALA A 15 -2.45 -4.97 -0.89
C ALA A 15 -1.84 -4.54 0.46
N THR A 16 -1.61 -3.23 0.65
CA THR A 16 -1.05 -2.69 1.90
C THR A 16 -1.99 -2.88 3.07
N ALA A 17 -3.29 -2.59 2.92
CA ALA A 17 -4.28 -2.83 3.97
C ALA A 17 -4.37 -4.31 4.35
N TRP A 18 -4.31 -5.22 3.36
CA TRP A 18 -4.25 -6.66 3.59
C TRP A 18 -2.98 -7.07 4.36
N LEU A 19 -1.80 -6.59 3.95
CA LEU A 19 -0.52 -6.86 4.62
C LEU A 19 -0.58 -6.42 6.08
N ILE A 20 -1.04 -5.20 6.33
CA ILE A 20 -1.19 -4.64 7.67
C ILE A 20 -2.09 -5.56 8.50
N ARG A 21 -3.32 -5.84 8.04
CA ARG A 21 -4.29 -6.60 8.82
C ARG A 21 -3.87 -8.06 9.03
N ARG A 22 -3.14 -8.66 8.08
CA ARG A 22 -2.80 -10.09 8.12
C ARG A 22 -1.49 -10.39 8.85
N PHE A 23 -0.53 -9.48 8.80
CA PHE A 23 0.83 -9.72 9.30
C PHE A 23 1.29 -8.70 10.34
N ILE A 24 0.84 -7.45 10.31
CA ILE A 24 1.36 -6.40 11.21
C ILE A 24 0.45 -6.21 12.41
N ASP A 25 -0.82 -5.94 12.18
CA ASP A 25 -1.82 -5.60 13.18
C ASP A 25 -3.21 -6.15 12.80
N PRO A 26 -3.58 -7.34 13.32
CA PRO A 26 -4.92 -7.92 13.14
C PRO A 26 -6.07 -7.07 13.69
N GLY A 27 -5.77 -6.06 14.52
CA GLY A 27 -6.69 -5.08 15.08
C GLY A 27 -6.71 -3.73 14.35
N ALA A 28 -5.99 -3.57 13.23
CA ALA A 28 -5.90 -2.32 12.46
C ALA A 28 -7.26 -1.79 11.98
N ALA A 29 -7.60 -0.54 12.33
CA ALA A 29 -8.74 0.19 11.77
C ALA A 29 -8.27 1.14 10.68
N PHE A 30 -9.02 1.25 9.58
CA PHE A 30 -8.64 2.05 8.41
C PHE A 30 -9.59 3.24 8.23
N LEU A 31 -9.01 4.42 8.04
CA LEU A 31 -9.70 5.64 7.63
C LEU A 31 -9.42 5.87 6.14
N PHE A 32 -10.49 6.11 5.38
CA PHE A 32 -10.41 6.42 3.95
C PHE A 32 -10.87 7.86 3.73
N VAL A 33 -9.96 8.71 3.23
CA VAL A 33 -10.19 10.16 3.10
C VAL A 33 -9.82 10.64 1.69
N GLU A 34 -10.02 11.91 1.38
CA GLU A 34 -9.50 12.47 0.13
C GLU A 34 -7.96 12.47 0.12
N PRO A 35 -7.30 12.34 -1.05
CA PRO A 35 -5.84 12.25 -1.14
C PRO A 35 -5.10 13.35 -0.39
N GLU A 36 -5.60 14.58 -0.43
CA GLU A 36 -5.00 15.77 0.17
C GLU A 36 -5.15 15.79 1.70
N GLN A 37 -6.09 15.01 2.24
CA GLN A 37 -6.42 14.97 3.66
C GLN A 37 -5.59 13.95 4.45
N VAL A 38 -4.94 12.98 3.78
CA VAL A 38 -4.27 11.86 4.45
C VAL A 38 -3.25 12.35 5.48
N ALA A 39 -2.39 13.30 5.11
CA ALA A 39 -1.35 13.83 6.01
C ALA A 39 -1.93 14.58 7.21
N GLU A 40 -3.02 15.33 7.02
CA GLU A 40 -3.70 16.04 8.12
C GLU A 40 -4.37 15.06 9.08
N VAL A 41 -5.14 14.12 8.54
CA VAL A 41 -5.89 13.12 9.31
C VAL A 41 -4.95 12.20 10.06
N GLN A 42 -3.81 11.83 9.47
CA GLN A 42 -2.75 11.09 10.14
C GLN A 42 -2.35 11.77 11.46
N ARG A 43 -2.05 13.08 11.42
CA ARG A 43 -1.67 13.86 12.60
C ARG A 43 -2.81 13.99 13.59
N ARG A 44 -4.01 14.34 13.11
CA ARG A 44 -5.17 14.58 13.97
C ARG A 44 -5.62 13.34 14.72
N GLU A 45 -5.59 12.18 14.08
CA GLU A 45 -6.09 10.92 14.62
C GLU A 45 -5.02 10.06 15.31
N GLY A 46 -3.75 10.50 15.29
CA GLY A 46 -2.61 9.67 15.68
C GLY A 46 -2.53 8.37 14.87
N ALA A 47 -2.97 8.42 13.61
CA ALA A 47 -2.98 7.28 12.70
C ALA A 47 -1.63 7.16 11.97
N THR A 48 -1.39 6.02 11.34
CA THR A 48 -0.26 5.82 10.41
C THR A 48 -0.76 5.87 8.98
N GLY A 49 -0.27 6.82 8.19
CA GLY A 49 -0.72 7.02 6.82
C GLY A 49 0.07 6.19 5.81
N PHE A 50 -0.58 5.76 4.74
CA PHE A 50 0.08 5.12 3.61
C PHE A 50 -0.53 5.47 2.24
N ASP A 51 0.26 5.29 1.17
CA ASP A 51 -0.09 5.51 -0.24
C ASP A 51 -0.65 6.91 -0.56
N ALA A 52 -0.09 7.94 0.07
CA ALA A 52 -0.43 9.33 -0.22
C ALA A 52 0.76 10.27 0.02
N PRO A 53 0.81 11.45 -0.63
CA PRO A 53 1.79 12.47 -0.32
C PRO A 53 1.73 12.89 1.16
N GLY A 54 2.89 13.01 1.81
CA GLY A 54 2.99 13.43 3.21
C GLY A 54 2.54 12.39 4.24
N ALA A 55 2.19 11.17 3.81
CA ALA A 55 1.93 10.05 4.70
C ALA A 55 3.25 9.46 5.25
N THR A 56 3.18 8.73 6.38
CA THR A 56 4.33 8.00 6.94
C THR A 56 4.95 7.05 5.92
N TYR A 57 4.12 6.31 5.19
CA TYR A 57 4.53 5.45 4.08
C TYR A 57 3.99 6.03 2.77
N PRO A 58 4.69 6.97 2.11
CA PRO A 58 4.19 7.60 0.88
C PRO A 58 4.01 6.59 -0.26
N HIS A 59 3.39 7.03 -1.36
CA HIS A 59 3.22 6.19 -2.56
C HIS A 59 4.57 5.71 -3.13
N ILE A 60 5.59 6.57 -3.07
CA ILE A 60 7.00 6.23 -3.29
C ILE A 60 7.80 6.93 -2.20
N ASP A 61 8.64 6.18 -1.48
CA ASP A 61 9.53 6.73 -0.45
C ASP A 61 10.89 7.20 -1.02
N GLY A 62 11.75 7.75 -0.17
CA GLY A 62 13.09 8.23 -0.57
C GLY A 62 14.04 7.14 -1.08
N ALA A 63 13.71 5.86 -0.88
CA ALA A 63 14.44 4.71 -1.41
C ALA A 63 13.79 4.14 -2.68
N GLY A 64 12.74 4.79 -3.20
CA GLY A 64 12.02 4.35 -4.40
C GLY A 64 11.06 3.18 -4.16
N ARG A 65 10.69 2.90 -2.91
CA ARG A 65 9.78 1.80 -2.54
C ARG A 65 8.35 2.29 -2.45
N CYS A 66 7.39 1.47 -2.86
CA CYS A 66 5.99 1.73 -2.52
C CYS A 66 5.68 1.42 -1.06
N SER A 67 4.51 1.83 -0.58
CA SER A 67 4.10 1.61 0.81
C SER A 67 4.13 0.13 1.21
N PHE A 68 3.72 -0.78 0.32
CA PHE A 68 3.79 -2.22 0.57
C PHE A 68 5.23 -2.69 0.76
N GLU A 69 6.14 -2.30 -0.16
CA GLU A 69 7.56 -2.64 -0.08
C GLU A 69 8.22 -2.11 1.20
N ALA A 70 7.91 -0.86 1.59
CA ALA A 70 8.43 -0.25 2.80
C ALA A 70 8.00 -1.02 4.06
N LEU A 71 6.73 -1.44 4.15
CA LEU A 71 6.24 -2.23 5.28
C LEU A 71 6.76 -3.66 5.30
N VAL A 72 6.95 -4.29 4.15
CA VAL A 72 7.60 -5.61 4.09
C VAL A 72 9.04 -5.52 4.60
N GLU A 73 9.80 -4.51 4.17
CA GLU A 73 11.17 -4.31 4.65
C GLU A 73 11.22 -4.05 6.16
N GLU A 74 10.32 -3.24 6.70
CA GLU A 74 10.34 -2.89 8.12
C GLU A 74 9.89 -4.05 9.03
N TYR A 75 8.81 -4.76 8.66
CA TYR A 75 8.17 -5.73 9.55
C TYR A 75 8.45 -7.19 9.19
N ARG A 76 8.83 -7.50 7.95
CA ARG A 76 8.89 -8.87 7.39
C ARG A 76 10.03 -9.08 6.39
N ARG A 77 11.18 -8.41 6.57
CA ARG A 77 12.35 -8.43 5.65
C ARG A 77 12.85 -9.82 5.22
N ASP A 78 12.67 -10.84 6.06
CA ASP A 78 13.18 -12.19 5.81
C ASP A 78 12.10 -13.14 5.25
N ASP A 79 10.86 -12.66 5.06
CA ASP A 79 9.78 -13.43 4.45
C ASP A 79 9.89 -13.40 2.92
N ALA A 80 10.40 -14.49 2.35
CA ALA A 80 10.60 -14.61 0.91
C ALA A 80 9.29 -14.50 0.10
N ALA A 81 8.16 -14.95 0.64
CA ALA A 81 6.88 -14.89 -0.05
C ALA A 81 6.34 -13.46 -0.09
N LEU A 82 6.42 -12.72 1.01
CA LEU A 82 6.02 -11.32 1.04
C LEU A 82 6.92 -10.44 0.17
N ARG A 83 8.21 -10.77 0.05
CA ARG A 83 9.12 -10.09 -0.88
C ARG A 83 8.78 -10.35 -2.34
N ALA A 84 8.43 -11.59 -2.69
CA ALA A 84 7.94 -11.91 -4.03
C ALA A 84 6.65 -11.14 -4.34
N LEU A 85 5.70 -11.12 -3.39
CA LEU A 85 4.45 -10.38 -3.52
C LEU A 85 4.70 -8.86 -3.66
N ALA A 86 5.68 -8.30 -2.95
CA ALA A 86 6.03 -6.89 -3.07
C ALA A 86 6.42 -6.51 -4.51
N ARG A 87 7.17 -7.39 -5.21
CA ARG A 87 7.52 -7.19 -6.64
C ARG A 87 6.27 -7.22 -7.53
N ILE A 88 5.34 -8.15 -7.28
CA ILE A 88 4.09 -8.25 -8.04
C ILE A 88 3.25 -6.99 -7.86
N VAL A 89 3.06 -6.56 -6.61
CA VAL A 89 2.31 -5.33 -6.24
C VAL A 89 2.94 -4.11 -6.89
N ARG A 90 4.27 -3.96 -6.83
CA ARG A 90 5.00 -2.86 -7.47
C ARG A 90 4.73 -2.81 -8.97
N GLY A 91 4.93 -3.92 -9.68
CA GLY A 91 4.70 -3.95 -11.13
C GLY A 91 3.25 -3.65 -11.51
N ALA A 92 2.29 -4.04 -10.66
CA ALA A 92 0.88 -3.78 -10.90
C ALA A 92 0.45 -2.32 -10.58
N ASP A 93 1.15 -1.65 -9.66
CA ASP A 93 0.82 -0.29 -9.22
C ASP A 93 1.48 0.81 -10.09
N PHE A 94 2.69 0.55 -10.62
CA PHE A 94 3.41 1.47 -11.51
C PHE A 94 3.21 1.11 -12.99
N PRO A 95 2.54 1.96 -13.80
CA PRO A 95 2.18 1.61 -15.18
C PRO A 95 3.34 1.26 -16.11
N ASP A 96 4.50 1.88 -15.89
CA ASP A 96 5.76 1.65 -16.62
C ASP A 96 6.49 0.38 -16.19
N GLN A 97 6.03 -0.30 -15.14
CA GLN A 97 6.63 -1.52 -14.59
C GLN A 97 5.70 -2.73 -14.71
N ILE A 98 4.70 -2.68 -15.60
CA ILE A 98 3.70 -3.74 -15.73
C ILE A 98 4.31 -5.10 -16.08
N ASP A 99 5.48 -5.11 -16.72
CA ASP A 99 6.23 -6.31 -17.12
C ASP A 99 7.27 -6.76 -16.06
N LEU A 100 7.30 -6.14 -14.86
CA LEU A 100 8.25 -6.51 -13.79
C LEU A 100 8.08 -7.96 -13.32
N THR A 101 6.83 -8.44 -13.34
CA THR A 101 6.47 -9.85 -13.10
C THR A 101 5.27 -10.21 -13.99
N PRO A 102 5.15 -11.46 -14.48
CA PRO A 102 4.03 -11.86 -15.32
C PRO A 102 2.66 -11.72 -14.62
N GLU A 103 2.62 -11.79 -13.28
CA GLU A 103 1.41 -11.65 -12.48
C GLU A 103 0.89 -10.20 -12.40
N SER A 104 1.76 -9.21 -12.62
CA SER A 104 1.44 -7.79 -12.42
C SER A 104 0.28 -7.31 -13.28
N ALA A 105 0.22 -7.71 -14.56
CA ALA A 105 -0.87 -7.37 -15.46
C ALA A 105 -2.24 -7.88 -14.97
N GLY A 106 -2.27 -9.13 -14.49
CA GLY A 106 -3.48 -9.75 -13.96
C GLY A 106 -3.95 -9.05 -12.68
N LEU A 107 -3.04 -8.79 -11.74
CA LEU A 107 -3.36 -8.08 -10.50
C LEU A 107 -3.91 -6.67 -10.77
N ARG A 108 -3.30 -5.94 -11.72
CA ARG A 108 -3.77 -4.61 -12.12
C ARG A 108 -5.17 -4.66 -12.73
N ALA A 109 -5.43 -5.61 -13.63
CA ALA A 109 -6.73 -5.78 -14.26
C ALA A 109 -7.83 -6.06 -13.24
N ILE A 110 -7.58 -6.96 -12.29
CA ILE A 110 -8.51 -7.26 -11.18
C ILE A 110 -8.75 -5.99 -10.35
N SER A 111 -7.69 -5.28 -9.97
CA SER A 111 -7.81 -4.09 -9.13
C SER A 111 -8.51 -2.92 -9.82
N GLN A 112 -8.47 -2.84 -11.14
CA GLN A 112 -9.21 -1.81 -11.86
C GLN A 112 -10.72 -1.96 -11.72
N GLY A 113 -11.21 -3.17 -11.47
CA GLY A 113 -12.62 -3.47 -11.21
C GLY A 113 -13.08 -3.26 -9.76
N PHE A 114 -12.20 -2.89 -8.82
CA PHE A 114 -12.60 -2.70 -7.42
C PHE A 114 -13.50 -1.47 -7.18
N PRO A 115 -13.24 -0.29 -7.77
CA PRO A 115 -14.09 0.86 -7.57
C PRO A 115 -15.07 1.06 -8.74
N LEU A 116 -16.37 0.91 -8.47
CA LEU A 116 -17.42 1.77 -9.04
C LEU A 116 -17.58 2.97 -8.10
#